data_AF-A0A0K1Q601-F1
#
_entry.id   AF-A0A0K1Q601-F1
#
_cell.length_a   1.000
_cell.length_b   1.000
_cell.length_c   1.000
_cell.angle_alpha   90.00
_cell.angle_beta   90.00
_cell.angle_gamma   90.00
#
_symmetry.space_group_name_H-M   'P 1'
#
loop_
_entity.id
_entity.type
_entity.pdbx_description
1 polymer ?
#
loop_
_entity_poly.entity_id
_entity_poly.type
_entity_poly.pdbx_seq_one_letter_code
_entity_poly.pdbx_strand_id
1 'polypeptide(L)'
;MSFRVGVSSALGLAVMLAASLASLVGCHRKPAGGEPVADASPIRTPALPKEAVADAAHGKELVLAYECNRCHDGAGHAAAPRGKHCVQCHADILADRFDAPPATIARWKPRVKELALAPSLEATGKRLSRKWVEQYLLQPTDLRPDLVQSMPRLAMSSADARDLAAYLVPEDDGAGAVDLAGADLGKGRALLDAKGCGSCHAFSGVASVQNSPPPPMDGKAFERARTLAPDLRFTRDRMSASKLVAWLRDPKGVKPDTPMPKIALTEPEVKDLAGYLMSAELAAAPSPKTFERLPVLTRRVTFKEVDEKVFHRTCWHCHSEPDYAIGDGGPGNSGGFGFKPRGLNLSDYGGIAAGFLDDKGERTSVFTKDPEGLPRLVAALVARHDEEGGIMGPVRGMPLGYPSLSAEDIQLVETWIAQGRPR
;
A
#
# COMPACT_ATOMS: atom_id res chain seq x y z
N MET A 1 -46.02 -10.01 39.24
CA MET A 1 -45.25 -9.44 40.36
C MET A 1 -44.64 -8.13 39.87
N SER A 2 -45.28 -7.02 40.26
CA SER A 2 -44.86 -5.66 39.95
C SER A 2 -43.88 -5.15 40.99
N PHE A 3 -42.86 -4.39 40.61
CA PHE A 3 -42.27 -3.39 41.48
C PHE A 3 -41.98 -2.10 40.70
N ARG A 4 -42.81 -1.10 41.00
CA ARG A 4 -42.54 0.33 40.83
C ARG A 4 -41.73 0.79 42.03
N VAL A 5 -40.76 1.68 41.82
CA VAL A 5 -40.40 2.70 42.81
C VAL A 5 -40.13 3.99 42.05
N GLY A 6 -40.67 5.10 42.54
CA GLY A 6 -40.42 6.43 42.02
C GLY A 6 -39.99 7.41 43.10
N VAL A 7 -39.53 8.56 42.59
CA VAL A 7 -39.58 9.94 43.12
C VAL A 7 -38.62 10.34 44.24
N SER A 8 -37.70 11.29 43.95
CA SER A 8 -37.80 12.69 44.44
C SER A 8 -36.59 13.57 44.06
N SER A 9 -36.92 14.80 43.64
CA SER A 9 -36.05 15.94 43.30
C SER A 9 -35.57 16.73 44.53
N ALA A 10 -34.47 17.49 44.40
CA ALA A 10 -34.35 18.88 44.88
C ALA A 10 -33.07 19.60 44.38
N LEU A 11 -33.28 20.85 43.89
CA LEU A 11 -32.49 22.11 43.93
C LEU A 11 -30.95 22.03 44.06
N GLY A 12 -30.10 22.77 43.33
CA GLY A 12 -30.25 24.08 42.70
C GLY A 12 -29.30 25.09 43.36
N LEU A 13 -28.28 25.60 42.65
CA LEU A 13 -27.72 26.95 42.87
C LEU A 13 -26.79 27.38 41.72
N ALA A 14 -27.13 28.50 41.09
CA ALA A 14 -26.32 29.24 40.15
C ALA A 14 -25.71 30.46 40.87
N VAL A 15 -24.46 30.83 40.54
CA VAL A 15 -23.83 32.06 41.02
C VAL A 15 -23.35 32.87 39.81
N MET A 16 -23.99 34.02 39.59
CA MET A 16 -23.49 35.13 38.78
C MET A 16 -22.46 35.93 39.57
N LEU A 17 -21.46 36.52 38.91
CA LEU A 17 -20.81 37.72 39.43
C LEU A 17 -20.63 38.78 38.34
N ALA A 18 -21.01 39.99 38.70
CA ALA A 18 -21.15 41.18 37.87
C ALA A 18 -19.88 42.04 37.82
N ALA A 19 -19.81 42.87 36.78
CA ALA A 19 -18.79 43.89 36.57
C ALA A 19 -19.05 45.16 37.42
N SER A 20 -18.00 45.89 37.79
CA SER A 20 -18.06 47.29 38.25
C SER A 20 -16.73 48.02 38.00
N LEU A 21 -16.79 49.15 37.28
CA LEU A 21 -15.76 50.18 37.18
C LEU A 21 -15.85 51.15 38.37
N ALA A 22 -14.72 51.68 38.87
CA ALA A 22 -14.56 53.10 39.23
C ALA A 22 -13.10 53.49 39.50
N SER A 23 -12.76 54.70 39.07
CA SER A 23 -11.44 55.32 38.97
C SER A 23 -10.90 55.98 40.26
N LEU A 24 -9.58 56.30 40.22
CA LEU A 24 -8.91 57.57 40.55
C LEU A 24 -7.81 57.60 41.63
N VAL A 25 -6.83 58.46 41.31
CA VAL A 25 -5.75 59.11 42.10
C VAL A 25 -4.38 58.42 42.09
N GLY A 26 -3.42 59.08 41.46
CA GLY A 26 -2.03 58.66 41.35
C GLY A 26 -1.07 59.40 42.26
N CYS A 27 0.21 59.03 42.18
CA CYS A 27 1.36 59.90 42.42
C CYS A 27 2.60 59.35 41.69
N HIS A 28 3.36 60.27 41.10
CA HIS A 28 4.49 60.10 40.20
C HIS A 28 5.71 59.34 40.75
N ARG A 29 6.35 58.54 39.88
CA ARG A 29 7.82 58.44 39.78
C ARG A 29 8.25 58.24 38.33
N LYS A 30 9.15 59.11 37.85
CA LYS A 30 9.78 59.09 36.51
C LYS A 30 10.59 57.80 36.28
N PRO A 31 10.62 57.27 35.05
CA PRO A 31 11.79 56.56 34.54
C PRO A 31 12.42 57.26 33.33
N ALA A 32 13.70 56.97 33.15
CA ALA A 32 14.61 57.49 32.15
C ALA A 32 14.24 57.03 30.72
N GLY A 33 14.73 57.79 29.74
CA GLY A 33 14.38 57.68 28.32
C GLY A 33 14.76 56.34 27.68
N GLY A 34 13.86 55.87 26.81
CA GLY A 34 14.10 54.80 25.84
C GLY A 34 14.14 55.37 24.42
N GLU A 35 15.02 54.80 23.60
CA GLU A 35 15.15 55.04 22.16
C GLU A 35 13.86 54.69 21.39
N PRO A 36 13.64 55.29 20.20
CA PRO A 36 12.41 55.09 19.44
C PRO A 36 12.35 53.70 18.79
N VAL A 37 11.23 53.02 19.00
CA VAL A 37 10.91 51.72 18.39
C VAL A 37 10.62 51.93 16.90
N ALA A 38 11.37 51.21 16.06
CA ALA A 38 11.19 51.18 14.61
C ALA A 38 9.89 50.46 14.21
N ASP A 39 9.29 50.99 13.17
CA ASP A 39 8.00 50.61 12.56
C ASP A 39 7.96 49.13 12.14
N ALA A 40 6.95 48.39 12.62
CA ALA A 40 6.79 46.98 12.35
C ALA A 40 6.07 46.78 11.00
N SER A 41 6.86 46.65 9.93
CA SER A 41 6.35 46.15 8.65
C SER A 41 5.83 44.71 8.79
N PRO A 42 4.69 44.36 8.19
CA PRO A 42 4.12 43.02 8.30
C PRO A 42 5.04 41.97 7.68
N ILE A 43 5.30 40.89 8.43
CA ILE A 43 6.08 39.75 7.98
C ILE A 43 5.36 39.11 6.79
N ARG A 44 5.95 39.27 5.60
CA ARG A 44 5.51 38.59 4.38
C ARG A 44 5.83 37.10 4.53
N THR A 45 4.81 36.28 4.74
CA THR A 45 4.94 34.82 4.65
C THR A 45 5.42 34.47 3.23
N PRO A 46 6.55 33.75 3.06
CA PRO A 46 6.95 33.28 1.75
C PRO A 46 5.84 32.42 1.17
N ALA A 47 5.41 32.72 -0.06
CA ALA A 47 4.52 31.83 -0.78
C ALA A 47 5.18 30.45 -0.87
N LEU A 48 4.43 29.39 -0.53
CA LEU A 48 4.86 28.01 -0.81
C LEU A 48 5.29 27.93 -2.29
N PRO A 49 6.39 27.23 -2.61
CA PRO A 49 6.80 27.06 -4.00
C PRO A 49 5.61 26.53 -4.80
N LYS A 50 5.29 27.16 -5.93
CA LYS A 50 4.37 26.55 -6.91
C LYS A 50 4.87 25.13 -7.16
N GLU A 51 4.02 24.13 -6.97
CA GLU A 51 4.33 22.75 -7.36
C GLU A 51 4.93 22.76 -8.77
N ALA A 52 6.13 22.21 -8.90
CA ALA A 52 6.80 22.15 -10.19
C ALA A 52 5.89 21.36 -11.15
N VAL A 53 5.75 21.88 -12.37
CA VAL A 53 4.98 21.21 -13.42
C VAL A 53 5.57 19.82 -13.64
N ALA A 54 4.72 18.79 -13.71
CA ALA A 54 5.16 17.41 -13.90
C ALA A 54 5.86 17.21 -15.25
N ASP A 55 6.93 16.41 -15.27
CA ASP A 55 7.70 16.05 -16.45
C ASP A 55 7.46 14.58 -16.84
N ALA A 56 6.63 14.36 -17.86
CA ALA A 56 6.32 13.00 -18.35
C ALA A 56 7.51 12.32 -19.05
N ALA A 57 8.49 13.07 -19.58
CA ALA A 57 9.68 12.47 -20.18
C ALA A 57 10.59 11.90 -19.09
N HIS A 58 10.81 12.65 -18.01
CA HIS A 58 11.47 12.13 -16.81
C HIS A 58 10.69 10.96 -16.22
N GLY A 59 9.36 11.06 -16.12
CA GLY A 59 8.49 9.98 -15.66
C GLY A 59 8.65 8.66 -16.43
N LYS A 60 8.93 8.72 -17.73
CA LYS A 60 9.26 7.55 -18.55
C LYS A 60 10.56 6.89 -18.11
N GLU A 61 11.61 7.67 -17.89
CA GLU A 61 12.91 7.15 -17.42
C GLU A 61 12.78 6.51 -16.03
N LEU A 62 11.95 7.11 -15.18
CA LEU A 62 11.68 6.63 -13.83
C LEU A 62 11.04 5.23 -13.77
N VAL A 63 10.35 4.78 -14.83
CA VAL A 63 9.83 3.40 -14.92
C VAL A 63 10.96 2.37 -14.78
N LEU A 64 12.11 2.65 -15.38
CA LEU A 64 13.29 1.79 -15.29
C LEU A 64 14.11 2.08 -14.03
N ALA A 65 14.21 3.35 -13.60
CA ALA A 65 14.95 3.72 -12.39
C ALA A 65 14.35 3.09 -11.12
N TYR A 66 13.02 3.02 -11.05
CA TYR A 66 12.28 2.32 -10.00
C TYR A 66 11.98 0.85 -10.33
N GLU A 67 12.47 0.37 -11.48
CA GLU A 67 12.37 -1.00 -11.96
C GLU A 67 10.93 -1.58 -11.98
N CYS A 68 9.94 -0.73 -12.33
CA CYS A 68 8.53 -1.13 -12.41
C CYS A 68 8.32 -2.33 -13.35
N ASN A 69 9.13 -2.42 -14.41
CA ASN A 69 9.10 -3.48 -15.42
C ASN A 69 9.64 -4.85 -14.94
N ARG A 70 10.07 -4.97 -13.68
CA ARG A 70 10.40 -6.27 -13.05
C ARG A 70 9.17 -7.02 -12.55
N CYS A 71 8.08 -6.28 -12.32
CA CYS A 71 6.80 -6.83 -11.87
C CYS A 71 5.71 -6.60 -12.91
N HIS A 72 5.68 -5.40 -13.51
CA HIS A 72 4.59 -4.96 -14.36
C HIS A 72 4.94 -5.02 -15.85
N ASP A 73 4.09 -5.69 -16.62
CA ASP A 73 4.01 -5.50 -18.08
C ASP A 73 3.30 -4.17 -18.43
N GLY A 74 3.35 -3.78 -19.70
CA GLY A 74 2.53 -2.67 -20.22
C GLY A 74 2.97 -1.29 -19.74
N ALA A 75 4.21 -1.15 -19.25
CA ALA A 75 4.75 0.11 -18.75
C ALA A 75 5.36 1.01 -19.84
N GLY A 76 5.20 0.67 -21.13
CA GLY A 76 5.83 1.40 -22.24
C GLY A 76 7.33 1.14 -22.43
N HIS A 77 7.86 0.11 -21.76
CA HIS A 77 9.24 -0.35 -21.85
C HIS A 77 9.30 -1.85 -22.12
N ALA A 78 10.46 -2.33 -22.58
CA ALA A 78 10.72 -3.76 -22.65
C ALA A 78 10.63 -4.40 -21.25
N ALA A 79 10.11 -5.62 -21.21
CA ALA A 79 10.12 -6.42 -19.99
C ALA A 79 11.55 -6.57 -19.45
N ALA A 80 11.69 -6.63 -18.13
CA ALA A 80 13.00 -6.89 -17.53
C ALA A 80 13.55 -8.24 -18.03
N PRO A 81 14.89 -8.41 -18.13
CA PRO A 81 15.49 -9.70 -18.41
C PRO A 81 14.93 -10.77 -17.48
N ARG A 82 14.74 -12.01 -17.95
CA ARG A 82 14.06 -13.09 -17.19
C ARG A 82 14.62 -13.26 -15.76
N GLY A 83 15.94 -13.18 -15.58
CA GLY A 83 16.58 -13.28 -14.26
C GLY A 83 16.26 -12.14 -13.29
N LYS A 84 15.76 -11.01 -13.79
CA LYS A 84 15.32 -9.84 -13.01
C LYS A 84 13.80 -9.68 -12.96
N HIS A 85 13.05 -10.51 -13.69
CA HIS A 85 11.60 -10.43 -13.76
C HIS A 85 10.95 -11.44 -12.83
N CYS A 86 10.67 -11.03 -11.59
CA CYS A 86 10.15 -11.90 -10.53
C CYS A 86 8.86 -12.61 -10.98
N VAL A 87 7.92 -11.85 -11.54
CA VAL A 87 6.59 -12.35 -11.92
C VAL A 87 6.65 -13.36 -13.06
N GLN A 88 7.35 -13.01 -14.15
CA GLN A 88 7.48 -13.89 -15.29
C GLN A 88 8.27 -15.16 -14.96
N CYS A 89 9.35 -15.03 -14.18
CA CYS A 89 10.14 -16.18 -13.73
C CYS A 89 9.28 -17.17 -12.93
N HIS A 90 8.51 -16.68 -11.95
CA HIS A 90 7.64 -17.53 -11.13
C HIS A 90 6.51 -18.15 -11.97
N ALA A 91 5.87 -17.38 -12.84
CA ALA A 91 4.86 -17.87 -13.76
C ALA A 91 5.39 -18.98 -14.68
N ASP A 92 6.62 -18.84 -15.19
CA ASP A 92 7.25 -19.84 -16.06
C ASP A 92 7.64 -21.11 -15.30
N ILE A 93 8.14 -21.01 -14.07
CA ILE A 93 8.43 -22.20 -13.24
C ILE A 93 7.14 -22.97 -12.93
N LEU A 94 6.07 -22.27 -12.56
CA LEU A 94 4.77 -22.89 -12.25
C LEU A 94 4.13 -23.52 -13.49
N ALA A 95 4.37 -22.97 -14.68
CA ALA A 95 3.84 -23.45 -15.95
C ALA A 95 4.75 -24.44 -16.70
N ASP A 96 5.85 -24.92 -16.08
CA ASP A 96 6.85 -25.80 -16.72
C ASP A 96 7.48 -25.21 -18.00
N ARG A 97 7.60 -23.88 -18.07
CA ARG A 97 8.23 -23.14 -19.18
C ARG A 97 9.64 -22.63 -18.87
N PHE A 98 10.10 -22.82 -17.64
CA PHE A 98 11.44 -22.40 -17.23
C PHE A 98 12.47 -23.45 -17.62
N ASP A 99 13.58 -22.99 -18.22
CA ASP A 99 14.67 -23.85 -18.68
C ASP A 99 15.55 -24.31 -17.49
N ALA A 100 15.16 -25.42 -16.87
CA ALA A 100 15.92 -26.08 -15.81
C ALA A 100 15.59 -27.58 -15.76
N PRO A 101 16.46 -28.42 -15.17
CA PRO A 101 16.18 -29.85 -15.00
C PRO A 101 14.86 -30.09 -14.25
N PRO A 102 14.05 -31.10 -14.64
CA PRO A 102 12.75 -31.37 -14.00
C PRO A 102 12.81 -31.55 -12.48
N ALA A 103 13.87 -32.17 -11.96
CA ALA A 103 14.09 -32.32 -10.52
C ALA A 103 14.25 -30.97 -9.81
N THR A 104 14.88 -29.99 -10.47
CA THR A 104 15.03 -28.62 -9.97
C THR A 104 13.69 -27.90 -9.96
N ILE A 105 12.92 -28.00 -11.04
CA ILE A 105 11.56 -27.41 -11.12
C ILE A 105 10.65 -28.01 -10.03
N ALA A 106 10.66 -29.33 -9.85
CA ALA A 106 9.89 -30.00 -8.80
C ALA A 106 10.25 -29.51 -7.38
N ARG A 107 11.53 -29.19 -7.14
CA ARG A 107 11.99 -28.62 -5.87
C ARG A 107 11.56 -27.16 -5.70
N TRP A 108 11.52 -26.37 -6.78
CA TRP A 108 11.19 -24.94 -6.71
C TRP A 108 9.69 -24.65 -6.68
N LYS A 109 8.87 -25.38 -7.45
CA LYS A 109 7.41 -25.20 -7.52
C LYS A 109 6.70 -25.00 -6.18
N PRO A 110 6.95 -25.79 -5.12
CA PRO A 110 6.28 -25.57 -3.84
C PRO A 110 6.66 -24.25 -3.15
N ARG A 111 7.77 -23.62 -3.56
CA ARG A 111 8.36 -22.41 -2.98
C ARG A 111 8.11 -21.12 -3.80
N VAL A 112 7.68 -21.22 -5.07
CA VAL A 112 7.48 -20.04 -5.97
C VAL A 112 6.01 -19.77 -6.30
N LYS A 113 5.09 -20.16 -5.41
CA LYS A 113 3.63 -19.97 -5.60
C LYS A 113 3.21 -18.50 -5.57
N GLU A 114 4.00 -17.70 -4.86
CA GLU A 114 3.81 -16.26 -4.65
C GLU A 114 4.43 -15.45 -5.79
N LEU A 115 4.06 -14.18 -5.96
CA LEU A 115 4.56 -13.28 -7.02
C LEU A 115 4.33 -13.77 -8.45
N ALA A 116 3.50 -14.78 -8.71
CA ALA A 116 3.25 -15.27 -10.07
C ALA A 116 2.32 -14.37 -10.91
N LEU A 117 1.72 -13.34 -10.28
CA LEU A 117 0.80 -12.40 -10.92
C LEU A 117 1.08 -10.98 -10.43
N ALA A 118 1.00 -10.04 -11.38
CA ALA A 118 0.93 -8.61 -11.11
C ALA A 118 0.00 -7.95 -12.13
N PRO A 119 -0.69 -6.85 -11.78
CA PRO A 119 -1.50 -6.13 -12.74
C PRO A 119 -0.61 -5.44 -13.78
N SER A 120 -0.88 -5.63 -15.06
CA SER A 120 -0.24 -4.84 -16.12
C SER A 120 -0.60 -3.36 -16.04
N LEU A 121 0.36 -2.49 -16.34
CA LEU A 121 0.20 -1.03 -16.41
C LEU A 121 -0.38 -0.56 -17.74
N GLU A 122 -0.70 -1.48 -18.66
CA GLU A 122 -1.33 -1.18 -19.93
C GLU A 122 -2.61 -0.35 -19.72
N ALA A 123 -2.77 0.69 -20.54
CA ALA A 123 -3.91 1.60 -20.52
C ALA A 123 -4.21 2.22 -19.14
N THR A 124 -3.17 2.49 -18.32
CA THR A 124 -3.35 3.15 -17.01
C THR A 124 -4.09 4.48 -17.14
N GLY A 125 -3.69 5.34 -18.09
CA GLY A 125 -4.36 6.63 -18.34
C GLY A 125 -5.83 6.54 -18.75
N LYS A 126 -6.28 5.42 -19.34
CA LYS A 126 -7.69 5.21 -19.71
C LYS A 126 -8.57 4.72 -18.57
N ARG A 127 -7.96 4.36 -17.43
CA ARG A 127 -8.65 3.71 -16.30
C ARG A 127 -8.54 4.49 -15.01
N LEU A 128 -7.39 5.10 -14.75
CA LEU A 128 -7.05 5.66 -13.46
C LEU A 128 -6.90 7.18 -13.52
N SER A 129 -7.23 7.86 -12.42
CA SER A 129 -6.93 9.29 -12.25
C SER A 129 -5.44 9.50 -12.02
N ARG A 130 -4.86 10.57 -12.59
CA ARG A 130 -3.43 10.88 -12.40
C ARG A 130 -3.11 11.12 -10.93
N LYS A 131 -3.93 11.92 -10.25
CA LYS A 131 -3.77 12.24 -8.82
C LYS A 131 -3.76 10.99 -7.95
N TRP A 132 -4.66 10.06 -8.24
CA TRP A 132 -4.71 8.79 -7.52
C TRP A 132 -3.44 7.96 -7.76
N VAL A 133 -2.94 7.88 -9.01
CA VAL A 133 -1.70 7.16 -9.32
C VAL A 133 -0.52 7.74 -8.54
N GLU A 134 -0.37 9.08 -8.52
CA GLU A 134 0.68 9.76 -7.75
C GLU A 134 0.64 9.38 -6.26
N GLN A 135 -0.54 9.45 -5.64
CA GLN A 135 -0.72 9.09 -4.23
C GLN A 135 -0.43 7.61 -3.97
N TYR A 136 -0.91 6.73 -4.86
CA TYR A 136 -0.72 5.29 -4.75
C TYR A 136 0.76 4.89 -4.86
N LEU A 137 1.56 5.59 -5.68
CA LEU A 137 3.00 5.33 -5.79
C LEU A 137 3.76 5.64 -4.48
N LEU A 138 3.33 6.68 -3.77
CA LEU A 138 3.93 7.10 -2.50
C LEU A 138 3.48 6.24 -1.32
N GLN A 139 2.21 5.81 -1.36
CA GLN A 139 1.58 5.00 -0.33
C GLN A 139 0.65 3.96 -0.97
N PRO A 140 1.21 2.83 -1.44
CA PRO A 140 0.40 1.76 -1.99
C PRO A 140 -0.47 1.15 -0.90
N THR A 141 -1.76 0.97 -1.19
CA THR A 141 -2.71 0.22 -0.36
C THR A 141 -3.05 -1.09 -1.04
N ASP A 142 -3.42 -2.11 -0.27
CA ASP A 142 -3.94 -3.33 -0.90
C ASP A 142 -5.29 -3.05 -1.56
N LEU A 143 -5.37 -3.40 -2.84
CA LEU A 143 -6.57 -3.23 -3.68
C LEU A 143 -7.20 -4.58 -4.03
N ARG A 144 -6.52 -5.70 -3.82
CA ARG A 144 -6.86 -7.01 -4.41
C ARG A 144 -6.84 -8.07 -3.31
N PRO A 145 -8.00 -8.38 -2.71
CA PRO A 145 -8.07 -9.26 -1.55
C PRO A 145 -7.57 -10.68 -1.82
N ASP A 146 -7.58 -11.12 -3.08
CA ASP A 146 -7.12 -12.45 -3.49
C ASP A 146 -5.65 -12.48 -3.96
N LEU A 147 -4.98 -11.32 -4.07
CA LEU A 147 -3.57 -11.24 -4.45
C LEU A 147 -2.72 -11.05 -3.19
N VAL A 148 -2.01 -12.11 -2.79
CA VAL A 148 -1.20 -12.12 -1.56
C VAL A 148 -0.14 -11.00 -1.54
N GLN A 149 0.42 -10.63 -2.69
CA GLN A 149 1.44 -9.58 -2.77
C GLN A 149 0.84 -8.24 -3.20
N SER A 150 1.12 -7.21 -2.41
CA SER A 150 0.77 -5.83 -2.74
C SER A 150 1.91 -5.13 -3.48
N MET A 151 1.61 -4.00 -4.12
CA MET A 151 2.69 -3.13 -4.60
C MET A 151 3.50 -2.64 -3.38
N PRO A 152 4.84 -2.78 -3.39
CA PRO A 152 5.65 -2.36 -2.28
C PRO A 152 5.84 -0.85 -2.24
N ARG A 153 6.08 -0.32 -1.03
CA ARG A 153 6.45 1.09 -0.87
C ARG A 153 7.90 1.32 -1.33
N LEU A 154 8.06 1.92 -2.50
CA LEU A 154 9.36 2.21 -3.11
C LEU A 154 10.05 3.38 -2.38
N ALA A 155 11.37 3.54 -2.57
CA ALA A 155 12.11 4.70 -2.06
C ALA A 155 11.97 5.88 -3.03
N MET A 156 10.72 6.34 -3.18
CA MET A 156 10.33 7.34 -4.18
C MET A 156 10.11 8.72 -3.55
N SER A 157 10.55 9.76 -4.25
CA SER A 157 10.25 11.15 -3.89
C SER A 157 8.88 11.59 -4.43
N SER A 158 8.26 12.60 -3.82
CA SER A 158 7.00 13.16 -4.33
C SER A 158 7.15 13.78 -5.73
N ALA A 159 8.33 14.28 -6.09
CA ALA A 159 8.58 14.79 -7.45
C ALA A 159 8.57 13.65 -8.46
N ASP A 160 9.27 12.55 -8.17
CA ASP A 160 9.33 11.38 -9.04
C ASP A 160 7.96 10.71 -9.20
N ALA A 161 7.18 10.63 -8.11
CA ALA A 161 5.82 10.09 -8.17
C ALA A 161 4.92 10.92 -9.10
N ARG A 162 5.04 12.25 -9.06
CA ARG A 162 4.29 13.17 -9.91
C ARG A 162 4.66 13.00 -11.39
N ASP A 163 5.95 12.92 -11.69
CA ASP A 163 6.48 12.75 -13.04
C ASP A 163 6.08 11.39 -13.62
N LEU A 164 6.25 10.31 -12.84
CA LEU A 164 5.84 8.95 -13.23
C LEU A 164 4.33 8.85 -13.43
N ALA A 165 3.52 9.50 -12.57
CA ALA A 165 2.07 9.57 -12.75
C ALA A 165 1.68 10.34 -14.02
N ALA A 166 2.38 11.43 -14.34
CA ALA A 166 2.16 12.18 -15.59
C ALA A 166 2.50 11.35 -16.84
N TYR A 167 3.52 10.50 -16.77
CA TYR A 167 3.84 9.55 -17.84
C TYR A 167 2.78 8.45 -18.00
N LEU A 168 2.36 7.82 -16.89
CA LEU A 168 1.39 6.72 -16.92
C LEU A 168 -0.04 7.19 -17.24
N VAL A 169 -0.34 8.45 -16.95
CA VAL A 169 -1.63 9.12 -17.20
C VAL A 169 -1.37 10.46 -17.92
N PRO A 170 -1.02 10.46 -19.23
CA PRO A 170 -0.70 11.68 -19.98
C PRO A 170 -1.87 12.65 -20.09
N GLU A 171 -3.09 12.12 -20.09
CA GLU A 171 -4.33 12.87 -20.07
C GLU A 171 -5.05 12.56 -18.76
N ASP A 172 -5.14 13.54 -17.88
CA ASP A 172 -6.05 13.43 -16.73
C ASP A 172 -7.49 13.59 -17.20
N ASP A 173 -8.47 13.30 -16.34
CA ASP A 173 -9.88 13.37 -16.69
C ASP A 173 -10.31 14.77 -17.21
N GLY A 174 -10.29 14.95 -18.53
CA GLY A 174 -10.66 16.16 -19.24
C GLY A 174 -11.91 15.95 -20.09
N ALA A 175 -12.95 16.75 -19.78
CA ALA A 175 -14.13 17.08 -20.60
C ALA A 175 -15.19 16.00 -20.94
N GLY A 176 -15.09 14.78 -20.42
CA GLY A 176 -16.13 13.74 -20.62
C GLY A 176 -17.02 13.53 -19.40
N ALA A 177 -17.67 14.56 -18.83
CA ALA A 177 -18.58 14.35 -17.72
C ALA A 177 -19.75 13.45 -18.16
N VAL A 178 -19.80 12.22 -17.63
CA VAL A 178 -20.96 11.35 -17.83
C VAL A 178 -22.03 11.74 -16.83
N ASP A 179 -23.26 11.93 -17.32
CA ASP A 179 -24.38 12.26 -16.45
C ASP A 179 -24.94 11.00 -15.78
N LEU A 180 -24.58 10.82 -14.51
CA LEU A 180 -25.13 9.80 -13.63
C LEU A 180 -26.37 10.30 -12.86
N ALA A 181 -26.86 11.51 -13.11
CA ALA A 181 -28.06 12.03 -12.45
C ALA A 181 -29.27 11.14 -12.77
N GLY A 182 -30.04 10.78 -11.73
CA GLY A 182 -31.17 9.86 -11.87
C GLY A 182 -30.81 8.40 -12.07
N ALA A 183 -29.54 8.00 -11.84
CA ALA A 183 -29.18 6.59 -11.72
C ALA A 183 -29.94 5.94 -10.55
N ASP A 184 -30.53 4.77 -10.78
CA ASP A 184 -31.22 3.98 -9.77
C ASP A 184 -30.21 3.10 -9.03
N LEU A 185 -29.77 3.56 -7.85
CA LEU A 185 -28.77 2.87 -7.05
C LEU A 185 -29.23 1.49 -6.57
N GLY A 186 -30.55 1.30 -6.38
CA GLY A 186 -31.13 0.01 -6.01
C GLY A 186 -31.00 -1.01 -7.13
N LYS A 187 -31.29 -0.60 -8.37
CA LYS A 187 -31.02 -1.43 -9.55
C LYS A 187 -29.53 -1.67 -9.77
N GLY A 188 -28.70 -0.63 -9.62
CA GLY A 188 -27.25 -0.74 -9.70
C GLY A 188 -26.69 -1.80 -8.75
N ARG A 189 -27.20 -1.85 -7.51
CA ARG A 189 -26.89 -2.92 -6.56
C ARG A 189 -27.35 -4.28 -7.05
N ALA A 190 -28.63 -4.42 -7.42
CA ALA A 190 -29.18 -5.70 -7.86
C ALA A 190 -28.44 -6.26 -9.10
N LEU A 191 -27.92 -5.38 -9.96
CA LEU A 191 -27.12 -5.75 -11.13
C LEU A 191 -25.80 -6.42 -10.77
N LEU A 192 -25.18 -6.10 -9.62
CA LEU A 192 -23.94 -6.78 -9.20
C LEU A 192 -24.16 -8.29 -9.02
N ASP A 193 -25.28 -8.65 -8.40
CA ASP A 193 -25.65 -10.05 -8.16
C ASP A 193 -26.13 -10.71 -9.46
N ALA A 194 -27.01 -10.01 -10.20
CA ALA A 194 -27.63 -10.53 -11.42
C ALA A 194 -26.64 -10.72 -12.58
N LYS A 195 -25.57 -9.92 -12.64
CA LYS A 195 -24.56 -9.96 -13.72
C LYS A 195 -23.30 -10.72 -13.32
N GLY A 196 -23.28 -11.33 -12.14
CA GLY A 196 -22.17 -12.19 -11.72
C GLY A 196 -20.93 -11.44 -11.23
N CYS A 197 -21.03 -10.15 -10.89
CA CYS A 197 -19.85 -9.36 -10.51
C CYS A 197 -19.16 -9.91 -9.26
N GLY A 198 -19.94 -10.46 -8.32
CA GLY A 198 -19.45 -11.09 -7.08
C GLY A 198 -18.69 -12.40 -7.28
N SER A 199 -18.64 -12.96 -8.50
CA SER A 199 -17.80 -14.15 -8.78
C SER A 199 -16.31 -13.83 -8.74
N CYS A 200 -15.95 -12.57 -9.03
CA CYS A 200 -14.57 -12.11 -9.07
C CYS A 200 -14.32 -10.97 -8.08
N HIS A 201 -15.26 -10.04 -7.92
CA HIS A 201 -15.05 -8.82 -7.17
C HIS A 201 -15.62 -8.89 -5.75
N ALA A 202 -14.81 -8.50 -4.78
CA ALA A 202 -15.32 -8.02 -3.50
C ALA A 202 -15.88 -6.60 -3.64
N PHE A 203 -16.81 -6.24 -2.75
CA PHE A 203 -17.20 -4.86 -2.52
C PHE A 203 -17.32 -4.63 -1.02
N SER A 204 -16.19 -4.32 -0.38
CA SER A 204 -16.17 -4.13 1.07
C SER A 204 -16.84 -2.82 1.47
N GLY A 205 -17.47 -2.81 2.64
CA GLY A 205 -18.20 -1.64 3.15
C GLY A 205 -19.65 -1.52 2.69
N VAL A 206 -20.14 -2.42 1.83
CA VAL A 206 -21.58 -2.56 1.53
C VAL A 206 -22.08 -3.93 1.99
N ALA A 207 -23.40 -4.16 1.94
CA ALA A 207 -23.94 -5.51 2.14
C ALA A 207 -23.36 -6.46 1.08
N SER A 208 -23.01 -7.68 1.51
CA SER A 208 -22.28 -8.66 0.70
C SER A 208 -22.91 -8.86 -0.69
N VAL A 209 -22.06 -8.76 -1.71
CA VAL A 209 -22.38 -9.13 -3.09
C VAL A 209 -22.36 -10.65 -3.17
N GLN A 210 -23.44 -11.24 -3.68
CA GLN A 210 -23.56 -12.69 -3.73
C GLN A 210 -22.56 -13.28 -4.72
N ASN A 211 -21.97 -14.41 -4.34
CA ASN A 211 -21.15 -15.18 -5.27
C ASN A 211 -22.07 -15.89 -6.27
N SER A 212 -22.33 -15.22 -7.38
CA SER A 212 -23.12 -15.74 -8.49
C SER A 212 -22.23 -16.57 -9.44
N PRO A 213 -22.80 -17.52 -10.20
CA PRO A 213 -22.03 -18.26 -11.19
C PRO A 213 -21.26 -17.33 -12.13
N PRO A 214 -19.97 -17.59 -12.40
CA PRO A 214 -19.17 -16.72 -13.23
C PRO A 214 -19.67 -16.74 -14.69
N PRO A 215 -19.42 -15.66 -15.46
CA PRO A 215 -19.57 -15.70 -16.90
C PRO A 215 -18.78 -16.89 -17.50
N PRO A 216 -19.24 -17.49 -18.61
CA PRO A 216 -18.54 -18.61 -19.24
C PRO A 216 -17.06 -18.28 -19.51
N MET A 217 -16.17 -18.96 -18.80
CA MET A 217 -14.73 -18.73 -18.83
C MET A 217 -13.98 -20.03 -18.50
N ASP A 218 -12.80 -20.22 -19.12
CA ASP A 218 -11.88 -21.30 -18.74
C ASP A 218 -11.46 -21.16 -17.26
N GLY A 219 -11.31 -22.28 -16.55
CA GLY A 219 -11.03 -22.26 -15.10
C GLY A 219 -9.73 -21.53 -14.74
N LYS A 220 -8.66 -21.66 -15.54
CA LYS A 220 -7.40 -20.93 -15.26
C LYS A 220 -7.55 -19.45 -15.56
N ALA A 221 -8.27 -19.09 -16.63
CA ALA A 221 -8.58 -17.71 -16.93
C ALA A 221 -9.44 -17.07 -15.83
N PHE A 222 -10.40 -17.81 -15.27
CA PHE A 222 -11.24 -17.37 -14.17
C PHE A 222 -10.43 -17.13 -12.90
N GLU A 223 -9.58 -18.07 -12.49
CA GLU A 223 -8.72 -17.87 -11.31
C GLU A 223 -7.80 -16.65 -11.46
N ARG A 224 -7.23 -16.45 -12.66
CA ARG A 224 -6.45 -15.23 -12.95
C ARG A 224 -7.31 -13.97 -12.86
N ALA A 225 -8.54 -13.99 -13.38
CA ALA A 225 -9.46 -12.85 -13.34
C ALA A 225 -9.84 -12.50 -11.90
N ARG A 226 -10.21 -13.51 -11.10
CA ARG A 226 -10.56 -13.37 -9.68
C ARG A 226 -9.38 -12.84 -8.86
N THR A 227 -8.20 -13.44 -9.01
CA THR A 227 -6.99 -13.02 -8.29
C THR A 227 -6.62 -11.55 -8.58
N LEU A 228 -6.82 -11.09 -9.83
CA LEU A 228 -6.50 -9.72 -10.23
C LEU A 228 -7.67 -8.73 -10.04
N ALA A 229 -8.83 -9.20 -9.62
CA ALA A 229 -10.01 -8.37 -9.43
C ALA A 229 -9.83 -7.45 -8.21
N PRO A 230 -9.90 -6.12 -8.38
CA PRO A 230 -9.85 -5.22 -7.25
C PRO A 230 -11.14 -5.26 -6.44
N ASP A 231 -11.04 -4.93 -5.15
CA ASP A 231 -12.18 -4.56 -4.34
C ASP A 231 -12.83 -3.28 -4.91
N LEU A 232 -14.13 -3.36 -5.16
CA LEU A 232 -14.91 -2.28 -5.77
C LEU A 232 -15.08 -1.07 -4.84
N ARG A 233 -14.79 -1.20 -3.54
CA ARG A 233 -14.71 -0.07 -2.58
C ARG A 233 -13.90 1.09 -3.14
N PHE A 234 -12.75 0.79 -3.75
CA PHE A 234 -11.78 1.79 -4.18
C PHE A 234 -12.11 2.40 -5.56
N THR A 235 -13.23 2.04 -6.17
CA THR A 235 -13.57 2.44 -7.54
C THR A 235 -13.65 3.96 -7.69
N ARG A 236 -14.38 4.63 -6.79
CA ARG A 236 -14.58 6.09 -6.85
C ARG A 236 -13.32 6.89 -6.55
N ASP A 237 -12.38 6.31 -5.81
CA ASP A 237 -11.12 6.97 -5.45
C ASP A 237 -10.14 6.93 -6.62
N ARG A 238 -10.16 5.85 -7.40
CA ARG A 238 -9.14 5.56 -8.41
C ARG A 238 -9.55 5.89 -9.85
N MET A 239 -10.84 5.97 -10.15
CA MET A 239 -11.37 6.19 -11.50
C MET A 239 -12.37 7.33 -11.51
N SER A 240 -12.43 8.10 -12.59
CA SER A 240 -13.58 8.95 -12.86
C SER A 240 -14.81 8.13 -13.27
N ALA A 241 -15.99 8.72 -13.14
CA ALA A 241 -17.24 8.13 -13.61
C ALA A 241 -17.19 7.79 -15.11
N SER A 242 -16.54 8.63 -15.92
CA SER A 242 -16.46 8.44 -17.37
C SER A 242 -15.57 7.25 -17.74
N LYS A 243 -14.42 7.11 -17.08
CA LYS A 243 -13.54 5.94 -17.21
C LYS A 243 -14.25 4.67 -16.75
N LEU A 244 -15.03 4.73 -15.67
CA LEU A 244 -15.83 3.60 -15.20
C LEU A 244 -16.92 3.20 -16.20
N VAL A 245 -17.67 4.15 -16.75
CA VAL A 245 -18.70 3.88 -17.77
C VAL A 245 -18.07 3.27 -19.03
N ALA A 246 -16.95 3.82 -19.50
CA ALA A 246 -16.22 3.24 -20.64
C ALA A 246 -15.75 1.80 -20.35
N TRP A 247 -15.25 1.56 -19.13
CA TRP A 247 -14.85 0.23 -18.67
C TRP A 247 -16.01 -0.76 -18.65
N LEU A 248 -17.17 -0.38 -18.11
CA LEU A 248 -18.35 -1.25 -18.04
C LEU A 248 -18.91 -1.60 -19.43
N ARG A 249 -18.83 -0.68 -20.40
CA ARG A 249 -19.28 -0.92 -21.79
C ARG A 249 -18.39 -1.90 -22.54
N ASP A 250 -17.07 -1.74 -22.44
CA ASP A 250 -16.11 -2.59 -23.13
C ASP A 250 -14.74 -2.64 -22.42
N PRO A 251 -14.55 -3.55 -21.45
CA PRO A 251 -13.29 -3.66 -20.72
C PRO A 251 -12.08 -3.90 -21.64
N LYS A 252 -12.24 -4.76 -22.66
CA LYS A 252 -11.15 -5.10 -23.61
C LYS A 252 -10.86 -3.97 -24.58
N GLY A 253 -11.88 -3.19 -24.96
CA GLY A 253 -11.69 -1.95 -25.72
C GLY A 253 -10.88 -0.90 -24.95
N VAL A 254 -11.00 -0.87 -23.61
CA VAL A 254 -10.22 0.02 -22.75
C VAL A 254 -8.82 -0.51 -22.47
N LYS A 255 -8.70 -1.79 -22.04
CA LYS A 255 -7.44 -2.47 -21.72
C LYS A 255 -7.43 -3.85 -22.40
N PRO A 256 -6.73 -4.03 -23.54
CA PRO A 256 -6.79 -5.26 -24.34
C PRO A 256 -6.44 -6.56 -23.58
N ASP A 257 -5.48 -6.47 -22.65
CA ASP A 257 -5.00 -7.58 -21.81
C ASP A 257 -5.76 -7.69 -20.45
N THR A 258 -6.94 -7.07 -20.32
CA THR A 258 -7.78 -7.28 -19.14
C THR A 258 -8.34 -8.70 -19.08
N PRO A 259 -8.33 -9.36 -17.90
CA PRO A 259 -9.02 -10.63 -17.72
C PRO A 259 -10.53 -10.44 -17.50
N MET A 260 -11.02 -9.22 -17.26
CA MET A 260 -12.45 -8.96 -17.07
C MET A 260 -13.21 -9.21 -18.38
N PRO A 261 -14.21 -10.09 -18.40
CA PRO A 261 -14.99 -10.37 -19.60
C PRO A 261 -15.92 -9.19 -19.92
N LYS A 262 -16.38 -9.12 -21.17
CA LYS A 262 -17.46 -8.20 -21.54
C LYS A 262 -18.76 -8.71 -20.92
N ILE A 263 -19.35 -7.90 -20.04
CA ILE A 263 -20.65 -8.18 -19.43
C ILE A 263 -21.73 -7.56 -20.32
N ALA A 264 -22.79 -8.31 -20.60
CA ALA A 264 -23.93 -7.81 -21.37
C ALA A 264 -24.75 -6.83 -20.51
N LEU A 265 -24.46 -5.53 -20.66
CA LEU A 265 -25.16 -4.42 -20.02
C LEU A 265 -25.80 -3.53 -21.09
N THR A 266 -27.04 -3.15 -20.87
CA THR A 266 -27.71 -2.07 -21.59
C THR A 266 -27.25 -0.71 -21.06
N GLU A 267 -27.43 0.36 -21.83
CA GLU A 267 -27.03 1.71 -21.39
C GLU A 267 -27.68 2.16 -20.06
N PRO A 268 -28.98 1.90 -19.80
CA PRO A 268 -29.57 2.15 -18.48
C PRO A 268 -28.88 1.35 -17.36
N GLU A 269 -28.58 0.06 -17.59
CA GLU A 269 -27.88 -0.77 -16.60
C GLU A 269 -26.46 -0.27 -16.32
N VAL A 270 -25.73 0.20 -17.36
CA VAL A 270 -24.40 0.82 -17.19
C VAL A 270 -24.52 2.07 -16.32
N LYS A 271 -25.52 2.92 -16.55
CA LYS A 271 -25.76 4.13 -15.76
C LYS A 271 -26.07 3.81 -14.30
N ASP A 272 -27.00 2.89 -14.06
CA ASP A 272 -27.42 2.49 -12.71
C ASP A 272 -26.26 1.84 -11.94
N LEU A 273 -25.52 0.93 -12.58
CA LEU A 273 -24.36 0.26 -11.99
C LEU A 273 -23.21 1.24 -11.70
N ALA A 274 -22.88 2.12 -12.64
CA ALA A 274 -21.87 3.16 -12.43
C ALA A 274 -22.29 4.11 -11.31
N GLY A 275 -23.56 4.52 -11.28
CA GLY A 275 -24.15 5.31 -10.21
C GLY A 275 -23.92 4.67 -8.84
N TYR A 276 -24.27 3.38 -8.70
CA TYR A 276 -24.06 2.63 -7.47
C TYR A 276 -22.59 2.56 -7.06
N LEU A 277 -21.68 2.18 -7.96
CA LEU A 277 -20.25 2.09 -7.66
C LEU A 277 -19.65 3.44 -7.22
N MET A 278 -20.07 4.54 -7.86
CA MET A 278 -19.56 5.88 -7.56
C MET A 278 -20.14 6.49 -6.28
N SER A 279 -21.35 6.10 -5.85
CA SER A 279 -22.08 6.81 -4.79
C SER A 279 -22.58 5.95 -3.62
N ALA A 280 -22.47 4.62 -3.69
CA ALA A 280 -22.89 3.73 -2.59
C ALA A 280 -22.30 4.19 -1.26
N GLU A 281 -23.13 4.27 -0.22
CA GLU A 281 -22.64 4.51 1.13
C GLU A 281 -21.77 3.34 1.57
N LEU A 282 -20.53 3.64 1.96
CA LEU A 282 -19.60 2.65 2.45
C LEU A 282 -19.54 2.78 3.97
N ALA A 283 -19.74 1.68 4.68
CA ALA A 283 -19.35 1.58 6.08
C ALA A 283 -17.86 1.98 6.20
N ALA A 284 -17.46 2.49 7.37
CA ALA A 284 -16.07 2.80 7.62
C ALA A 284 -15.19 1.58 7.32
N ALA A 285 -13.98 1.82 6.78
CA ALA A 285 -13.00 0.75 6.71
C ALA A 285 -12.74 0.23 8.14
N PRO A 286 -12.56 -1.08 8.34
CA PRO A 286 -12.16 -1.60 9.64
C PRO A 286 -10.92 -0.85 10.11
N SER A 287 -10.93 -0.38 11.36
CA SER A 287 -9.71 0.17 11.94
C SER A 287 -8.61 -0.89 11.87
N PRO A 288 -7.39 -0.51 11.50
CA PRO A 288 -6.26 -1.42 11.55
C PRO A 288 -6.17 -2.02 12.95
N LYS A 289 -5.97 -3.33 13.03
CA LYS A 289 -5.67 -3.94 14.33
C LYS A 289 -4.31 -3.39 14.76
N THR A 290 -4.28 -2.70 15.90
CA THR A 290 -3.02 -2.32 16.52
C THR A 290 -2.22 -3.60 16.78
N PHE A 291 -0.96 -3.60 16.35
CA PHE A 291 -0.08 -4.74 16.59
C PHE A 291 0.10 -4.95 18.10
N GLU A 292 -0.23 -6.15 18.56
CA GLU A 292 0.00 -6.57 19.94
C GLU A 292 1.32 -7.33 20.04
N ARG A 293 2.33 -6.69 20.61
CA ARG A 293 3.64 -7.30 20.80
C ARG A 293 3.59 -8.33 21.94
N LEU A 294 3.98 -9.55 21.63
CA LEU A 294 4.09 -10.63 22.61
C LEU A 294 5.40 -10.54 23.41
N PRO A 295 5.42 -10.94 24.69
CA PRO A 295 6.66 -11.02 25.47
C PRO A 295 7.60 -12.09 24.91
N VAL A 296 8.91 -11.92 25.07
CA VAL A 296 9.90 -12.92 24.65
C VAL A 296 9.69 -14.27 25.35
N LEU A 297 9.96 -15.36 24.64
CA LEU A 297 9.76 -16.71 25.17
C LEU A 297 10.85 -17.10 26.17
N THR A 298 10.47 -17.88 27.18
CA THR A 298 11.40 -18.47 28.17
C THR A 298 12.11 -19.70 27.62
N ARG A 299 11.48 -20.44 26.69
CA ARG A 299 12.12 -21.56 25.99
C ARG A 299 13.21 -21.07 25.04
N ARG A 300 14.21 -21.91 24.79
CA ARG A 300 15.23 -21.61 23.79
C ARG A 300 14.63 -21.49 22.38
N VAL A 301 15.06 -20.47 21.63
CA VAL A 301 14.75 -20.27 20.20
C VAL A 301 16.07 -20.19 19.44
N THR A 302 16.29 -21.08 18.47
CA THR A 302 17.54 -21.16 17.70
C THR A 302 17.44 -20.44 16.36
N PHE A 303 18.59 -20.13 15.76
CA PHE A 303 18.64 -19.58 14.41
C PHE A 303 17.91 -20.49 13.42
N LYS A 304 18.12 -21.81 13.50
CA LYS A 304 17.40 -22.77 12.64
C LYS A 304 15.88 -22.59 12.67
N GLU A 305 15.29 -22.40 13.85
CA GLU A 305 13.84 -22.20 13.97
C GLU A 305 13.40 -20.87 13.33
N VAL A 306 14.11 -19.77 13.61
CA VAL A 306 13.80 -18.45 13.05
C VAL A 306 13.97 -18.45 11.54
N ASP A 307 15.02 -19.09 11.05
CA ASP A 307 15.35 -19.17 9.64
C ASP A 307 14.27 -19.92 8.85
N GLU A 308 13.89 -21.11 9.30
CA GLU A 308 12.84 -21.93 8.67
C GLU A 308 11.46 -21.25 8.68
N LYS A 309 11.14 -20.49 9.73
CA LYS A 309 9.83 -19.85 9.89
C LYS A 309 9.75 -18.43 9.34
N VAL A 310 10.86 -17.70 9.26
CA VAL A 310 10.87 -16.26 8.94
C VAL A 310 11.80 -15.94 7.78
N PHE A 311 13.12 -16.09 7.96
CA PHE A 311 14.08 -15.54 7.00
C PHE A 311 14.03 -16.25 5.64
N HIS A 312 13.99 -17.58 5.61
CA HIS A 312 13.91 -18.37 4.37
C HIS A 312 12.50 -18.48 3.78
N ARG A 313 11.48 -17.88 4.41
CA ARG A 313 10.14 -17.80 3.83
C ARG A 313 9.97 -16.58 2.95
N THR A 314 10.36 -15.40 3.42
CA THR A 314 10.02 -14.14 2.73
C THR A 314 11.21 -13.19 2.60
N CYS A 315 12.10 -13.13 3.60
CA CYS A 315 13.17 -12.13 3.63
C CYS A 315 14.26 -12.39 2.59
N TRP A 316 14.62 -13.66 2.39
CA TRP A 316 15.70 -14.05 1.47
C TRP A 316 15.52 -13.44 0.07
N HIS A 317 14.30 -13.41 -0.47
CA HIS A 317 14.05 -12.92 -1.83
C HIS A 317 14.47 -11.47 -2.09
N CYS A 318 14.53 -10.62 -1.07
CA CYS A 318 14.95 -9.23 -1.19
C CYS A 318 16.31 -8.92 -0.55
N HIS A 319 16.86 -9.89 0.17
CA HIS A 319 18.09 -9.79 0.96
C HIS A 319 19.01 -11.00 0.70
N SER A 320 19.06 -11.45 -0.56
CA SER A 320 19.89 -12.59 -0.97
C SER A 320 21.36 -12.21 -1.03
N GLU A 321 22.23 -13.20 -0.81
CA GLU A 321 23.62 -13.12 -1.27
C GLU A 321 23.65 -13.00 -2.80
N PRO A 322 24.25 -11.93 -3.38
CA PRO A 322 24.25 -11.72 -4.83
C PRO A 322 24.87 -12.87 -5.61
N ASP A 323 25.93 -13.49 -5.09
CA ASP A 323 26.64 -14.59 -5.77
C ASP A 323 25.73 -15.80 -6.01
N TYR A 324 24.79 -16.08 -5.09
CA TYR A 324 23.79 -17.13 -5.24
C TYR A 324 22.56 -16.69 -6.05
N ALA A 325 22.35 -15.38 -6.18
CA ALA A 325 21.21 -14.76 -6.86
C ALA A 325 21.58 -14.15 -8.22
N ILE A 326 22.63 -14.69 -8.89
CA ILE A 326 23.05 -14.27 -10.24
C ILE A 326 23.34 -12.75 -10.29
N GLY A 327 23.94 -12.23 -9.22
CA GLY A 327 24.29 -10.82 -9.04
C GLY A 327 23.13 -9.93 -8.55
N ASP A 328 21.94 -10.47 -8.30
CA ASP A 328 20.77 -9.70 -7.85
C ASP A 328 20.35 -10.10 -6.43
N GLY A 329 21.01 -9.50 -5.44
CA GLY A 329 20.69 -9.72 -4.03
C GLY A 329 19.36 -9.11 -3.57
N GLY A 330 18.64 -8.41 -4.47
CA GLY A 330 17.41 -7.69 -4.18
C GLY A 330 17.63 -6.31 -3.56
N PRO A 331 16.53 -5.54 -3.38
CA PRO A 331 16.58 -4.13 -2.98
C PRO A 331 17.23 -3.88 -1.60
N GLY A 332 17.22 -4.89 -0.74
CA GLY A 332 17.83 -4.83 0.59
C GLY A 332 19.33 -5.16 0.63
N ASN A 333 19.87 -5.78 -0.42
CA ASN A 333 21.30 -6.10 -0.52
C ASN A 333 21.97 -5.26 -1.61
N SER A 334 21.67 -5.53 -2.88
CA SER A 334 22.27 -4.89 -4.04
C SER A 334 21.61 -3.56 -4.44
N GLY A 335 20.52 -3.17 -3.77
CA GLY A 335 19.74 -1.99 -4.14
C GLY A 335 18.78 -2.26 -5.29
N GLY A 336 18.04 -1.25 -5.70
CA GLY A 336 16.90 -1.36 -6.62
C GLY A 336 15.66 -0.71 -6.04
N PHE A 337 14.59 -0.53 -6.82
CA PHE A 337 13.35 0.11 -6.35
C PHE A 337 13.54 1.50 -5.68
N GLY A 338 14.58 2.24 -6.10
CA GLY A 338 15.04 3.51 -5.50
C GLY A 338 15.89 3.38 -4.22
N PHE A 339 16.05 2.16 -3.68
CA PHE A 339 16.88 1.93 -2.49
C PHE A 339 18.37 1.88 -2.86
N LYS A 340 19.19 2.46 -1.99
CA LYS A 340 20.65 2.29 -2.02
C LYS A 340 21.01 0.84 -1.67
N PRO A 341 22.12 0.29 -2.21
CA PRO A 341 22.63 -1.02 -1.79
C PRO A 341 23.01 -0.99 -0.31
N ARG A 342 22.26 -1.72 0.52
CA ARG A 342 22.53 -1.82 1.97
C ARG A 342 23.39 -3.02 2.31
N GLY A 343 23.68 -3.91 1.38
CA GLY A 343 24.52 -5.08 1.62
C GLY A 343 24.01 -5.97 2.76
N LEU A 344 22.70 -5.96 3.06
CA LEU A 344 22.11 -6.76 4.12
C LEU A 344 21.75 -8.14 3.54
N ASN A 345 22.50 -9.14 3.96
CA ASN A 345 22.29 -10.54 3.61
C ASN A 345 21.50 -11.23 4.73
N LEU A 346 20.32 -11.76 4.42
CA LEU A 346 19.48 -12.52 5.34
C LEU A 346 19.41 -14.02 5.00
N SER A 347 20.29 -14.51 4.12
CA SER A 347 20.36 -15.91 3.68
C SER A 347 21.02 -16.85 4.70
N ASP A 348 21.82 -16.33 5.61
CA ASP A 348 22.46 -17.13 6.66
C ASP A 348 22.79 -16.32 7.91
N TYR A 349 23.15 -17.03 8.98
CA TYR A 349 23.51 -16.44 10.27
C TYR A 349 24.63 -15.39 10.16
N GLY A 350 25.66 -15.68 9.36
CA GLY A 350 26.84 -14.83 9.22
C GLY A 350 26.50 -13.51 8.51
N GLY A 351 25.74 -13.58 7.44
CA GLY A 351 25.21 -12.42 6.70
C GLY A 351 24.37 -11.52 7.60
N ILE A 352 23.45 -12.09 8.38
CA ILE A 352 22.60 -11.32 9.29
C ILE A 352 23.47 -10.67 10.38
N ALA A 353 24.45 -11.39 10.91
CA ALA A 353 25.37 -10.89 11.93
C ALA A 353 26.27 -9.75 11.42
N ALA A 354 26.66 -9.79 10.15
CA ALA A 354 27.44 -8.72 9.52
C ALA A 354 26.65 -7.40 9.41
N GLY A 355 25.31 -7.47 9.39
CA GLY A 355 24.44 -6.30 9.36
C GLY A 355 24.40 -5.61 7.99
N PHE A 356 24.15 -4.30 7.99
CA PHE A 356 23.90 -3.51 6.79
C PHE A 356 24.84 -2.29 6.70
N LEU A 357 24.96 -1.70 5.51
CA LEU A 357 25.68 -0.46 5.26
C LEU A 357 24.76 0.73 5.53
N ASP A 358 25.15 1.60 6.46
CA ASP A 358 24.43 2.83 6.73
C ASP A 358 24.68 3.91 5.65
N ASP A 359 24.18 5.13 5.87
CA ASP A 359 24.34 6.22 4.90
C ASP A 359 25.77 6.74 4.77
N LYS A 360 26.65 6.41 5.73
CA LYS A 360 28.09 6.70 5.67
C LYS A 360 28.88 5.55 5.04
N GLY A 361 28.23 4.44 4.73
CA GLY A 361 28.88 3.22 4.24
C GLY A 361 29.51 2.37 5.34
N GLU A 362 29.16 2.62 6.61
CA GLU A 362 29.68 1.88 7.76
C GLU A 362 28.78 0.69 8.08
N ARG A 363 29.38 -0.44 8.50
CA ARG A 363 28.61 -1.63 8.89
C ARG A 363 27.93 -1.42 10.23
N THR A 364 26.60 -1.44 10.20
CA THR A 364 25.74 -1.33 11.37
C THR A 364 24.98 -2.63 11.59
N SER A 365 24.93 -3.09 12.84
CA SER A 365 24.21 -4.31 13.18
C SER A 365 22.69 -4.08 13.21
N VAL A 366 21.95 -4.98 12.57
CA VAL A 366 20.47 -5.03 12.62
C VAL A 366 19.92 -5.37 14.02
N PHE A 367 20.79 -5.76 14.94
CA PHE A 367 20.45 -6.08 16.32
C PHE A 367 20.63 -4.91 17.28
N THR A 368 21.24 -3.80 16.82
CA THR A 368 21.30 -2.58 17.62
C THR A 368 19.89 -2.08 17.90
N LYS A 369 19.69 -1.57 19.12
CA LYS A 369 18.42 -0.97 19.50
C LYS A 369 18.27 0.41 18.87
N ASP A 370 17.07 0.73 18.44
CA ASP A 370 16.64 2.09 18.08
C ASP A 370 16.43 2.95 19.35
N PRO A 371 16.12 4.26 19.21
CA PRO A 371 15.81 5.13 20.35
C PRO A 371 14.67 4.63 21.24
N GLU A 372 13.73 3.88 20.67
CA GLU A 372 12.59 3.25 21.34
C GLU A 372 12.97 1.94 22.07
N GLY A 373 14.22 1.48 21.92
CA GLY A 373 14.77 0.31 22.59
C GLY A 373 14.52 -1.02 21.88
N LEU A 374 13.98 -1.00 20.65
CA LEU A 374 13.72 -2.19 19.83
C LEU A 374 14.91 -2.49 18.91
N PRO A 375 15.32 -3.76 18.74
CA PRO A 375 16.28 -4.12 17.70
C PRO A 375 15.79 -3.64 16.34
N ARG A 376 16.64 -3.01 15.53
CA ARG A 376 16.27 -2.45 14.21
C ARG A 376 15.55 -3.46 13.31
N LEU A 377 15.98 -4.72 13.33
CA LEU A 377 15.30 -5.80 12.61
C LEU A 377 13.82 -5.92 13.05
N VAL A 378 13.58 -5.98 14.35
CA VAL A 378 12.23 -6.10 14.93
C VAL A 378 11.42 -4.83 14.63
N ALA A 379 12.02 -3.65 14.73
CA ALA A 379 11.36 -2.38 14.39
C ALA A 379 10.83 -2.37 12.94
N ALA A 380 11.60 -2.89 11.98
CA ALA A 380 11.15 -2.99 10.59
C ALA A 380 10.00 -4.01 10.40
N LEU A 381 10.00 -5.11 11.15
CA LEU A 381 8.90 -6.08 11.13
C LEU A 381 7.61 -5.50 11.72
N VAL A 382 7.72 -4.77 12.84
CA VAL A 382 6.59 -4.10 13.48
C VAL A 382 6.03 -2.99 12.60
N ALA A 383 6.89 -2.18 11.97
CA ALA A 383 6.49 -1.10 11.08
C ALA A 383 5.63 -1.58 9.89
N ARG A 384 5.71 -2.86 9.51
CA ARG A 384 4.83 -3.40 8.46
C ARG A 384 3.36 -3.46 8.88
N HIS A 385 3.08 -3.74 10.15
CA HIS A 385 1.71 -3.67 10.67
C HIS A 385 1.17 -2.25 10.63
N ASP A 386 2.00 -1.25 10.95
CA ASP A 386 1.63 0.16 10.86
C ASP A 386 1.32 0.55 9.41
N GLU A 387 2.17 0.13 8.46
CA GLU A 387 1.97 0.39 7.03
C GLU A 387 0.67 -0.22 6.49
N GLU A 388 0.35 -1.47 6.86
CA GLU A 388 -0.93 -2.10 6.51
C GLU A 388 -2.12 -1.35 7.10
N GLY A 389 -1.91 -0.69 8.25
CA GLY A 389 -2.87 0.21 8.85
C GLY A 389 -2.93 1.61 8.23
N GLY A 390 -2.13 1.89 7.21
CA GLY A 390 -2.04 3.22 6.58
C GLY A 390 -1.23 4.23 7.39
N ILE A 391 -0.53 3.81 8.44
CA ILE A 391 0.35 4.66 9.24
C ILE A 391 1.75 4.62 8.63
N MET A 392 2.28 5.80 8.29
CA MET A 392 3.60 5.92 7.65
C MET A 392 4.63 6.40 8.66
N GLY A 393 5.47 5.48 9.14
CA GLY A 393 6.60 5.78 10.01
C GLY A 393 7.88 6.17 9.26
N PRO A 394 8.92 6.61 9.98
CA PRO A 394 10.26 6.82 9.43
C PRO A 394 10.95 5.48 9.07
N VAL A 395 10.56 4.40 9.74
CA VAL A 395 10.98 3.03 9.43
C VAL A 395 10.02 2.46 8.39
N ARG A 396 10.59 1.90 7.32
CA ARG A 396 9.81 1.21 6.29
C ARG A 396 9.53 -0.23 6.73
N GLY A 397 8.28 -0.63 6.60
CA GLY A 397 7.80 -1.96 6.97
C GLY A 397 8.37 -3.06 6.07
N MET A 398 8.72 -4.17 6.70
CA MET A 398 9.14 -5.42 6.04
C MET A 398 8.28 -6.60 6.56
N PRO A 399 7.98 -7.62 5.73
CA PRO A 399 8.47 -7.86 4.38
C PRO A 399 7.85 -6.94 3.31
N LEU A 400 8.68 -6.54 2.35
CA LEU A 400 8.34 -5.56 1.31
C LEU A 400 7.26 -6.10 0.36
N GLY A 401 6.07 -5.49 0.32
CA GLY A 401 4.99 -5.90 -0.59
C GLY A 401 4.29 -7.21 -0.20
N TYR A 402 4.49 -7.67 1.03
CA TYR A 402 3.87 -8.87 1.59
C TYR A 402 3.05 -8.53 2.84
N PRO A 403 2.16 -9.43 3.28
CA PRO A 403 1.50 -9.29 4.55
C PRO A 403 2.50 -9.19 5.70
N SER A 404 2.16 -8.43 6.74
CA SER A 404 2.90 -8.40 7.99
C SER A 404 3.05 -9.81 8.58
N LEU A 405 4.18 -10.06 9.23
CA LEU A 405 4.40 -11.33 9.92
C LEU A 405 3.44 -11.47 11.11
N SER A 406 3.17 -12.70 11.53
CA SER A 406 2.39 -12.91 12.74
C SER A 406 3.12 -12.40 13.99
N ALA A 407 2.37 -12.09 15.06
CA ALA A 407 2.97 -11.69 16.33
C ALA A 407 3.87 -12.80 16.89
N GLU A 408 3.53 -14.07 16.65
CA GLU A 408 4.31 -15.24 17.01
C GLU A 408 5.63 -15.31 16.21
N ASP A 409 5.61 -15.02 14.91
CA ASP A 409 6.82 -15.02 14.09
C ASP A 409 7.77 -13.88 14.49
N ILE A 410 7.23 -12.70 14.79
CA ILE A 410 8.02 -11.57 15.32
C ILE A 410 8.57 -11.92 16.71
N GLN A 411 7.76 -12.55 17.57
CA GLN A 411 8.19 -13.02 18.89
C GLN A 411 9.36 -14.01 18.79
N LEU A 412 9.39 -14.90 17.79
CA LEU A 412 10.52 -15.81 17.57
C LEU A 412 11.80 -15.05 17.24
N VAL A 413 11.75 -14.09 16.30
CA VAL A 413 12.90 -13.25 15.93
C VAL A 413 13.40 -12.49 17.16
N GLU A 414 12.49 -11.85 17.89
CA GLU A 414 12.84 -11.04 19.04
C GLU A 414 13.42 -11.88 20.18
N THR A 415 12.81 -13.03 20.47
CA THR A 415 13.31 -13.98 21.48
C THR A 415 14.71 -14.45 21.13
N TRP A 416 14.95 -14.84 19.87
CA TRP A 416 16.26 -15.27 19.42
C TRP A 416 17.32 -14.18 19.62
N ILE A 417 16.99 -12.92 19.30
CA ILE A 417 17.89 -11.77 19.56
C ILE A 417 18.15 -11.62 21.07
N ALA A 418 17.10 -11.64 21.88
CA ALA A 418 17.18 -11.47 23.33
C ALA A 418 18.00 -12.56 24.03
N GLN A 419 17.97 -13.79 23.50
CA GLN A 419 18.73 -14.94 24.02
C GLN A 419 20.20 -14.98 23.53
N GLY A 420 20.69 -13.92 22.89
CA GLY A 420 22.06 -13.86 22.40
C GLY A 420 22.29 -14.57 21.06
N ARG A 421 21.22 -14.82 20.29
CA ARG A 421 21.23 -15.41 18.96
C ARG A 421 21.87 -16.82 18.91
N PRO A 422 21.37 -17.79 19.70
CA PRO A 422 21.90 -19.15 19.63
C PRO A 422 21.69 -19.74 18.23
N ARG A 423 22.68 -20.50 17.75
CA ARG A 423 22.61 -21.20 16.46
C ARG A 423 21.67 -22.39 16.51
#